data_AF-A2FCG0-F1
#
_entry.id   AF-A2FCG0-F1
#
_cell.length_a   1.000
_cell.length_b   1.000
_cell.length_c   1.000
_cell.angle_alpha   90.00
_cell.angle_beta   90.00
_cell.angle_gamma   90.00
#
_symmetry.space_group_name_H-M   'P 1'
#
loop_
_entity.id
_entity.type
_entity.pdbx_description
1 polymer ?
#
loop_
_entity_poly.entity_id
_entity_poly.type
_entity_poly.pdbx_seq_one_letter_code
_entity_poly.pdbx_strand_id
1 'polypeptide(L)'
;MEELHSIMQNIKFISSTDVFSVLDSLSQIFNFQFIKNLKTAIQSISNQSSKSEERINILKNINVEQVHYTYEFQKLYDTIDEAAKFEDKTTLKFAIDNNYLKIKGLDDPLNINVCTYAASIHNLFLLKSLHNLGAERDDFSSILTEFCRNGNLQGVKFAVEDCGVNINQMNVRAQLPLYYAARRLDYNICSYLCSLKNILKVCFDPNTQEFATIYDSIPKWYKSLNIQELFKMTDEEKEIASRLFHLKL
;
A
#
# COMPACT_ATOMS: atom_id res chain seq x y z
N MET A 1 -41.84 16.27 30.85
CA MET A 1 -40.68 15.34 30.84
C MET A 1 -41.14 13.88 30.77
N GLU A 2 -42.10 13.45 31.59
CA GLU A 2 -42.63 12.07 31.57
C GLU A 2 -43.36 11.69 30.26
N GLU A 3 -44.15 12.61 29.67
CA GLU A 3 -44.79 12.36 28.36
C GLU A 3 -43.77 12.17 27.23
N LEU A 4 -42.70 12.96 27.23
CA LEU A 4 -41.62 12.86 26.25
C LEU A 4 -40.85 11.54 26.39
N HIS A 5 -40.66 11.08 27.63
CA HIS A 5 -40.07 9.78 27.92
C HIS A 5 -40.93 8.61 27.41
N SER A 6 -42.26 8.69 27.60
CA SER A 6 -43.22 7.69 27.11
C SER A 6 -43.29 7.65 25.57
N ILE A 7 -43.22 8.82 24.92
CA ILE A 7 -43.16 8.92 23.45
C ILE A 7 -41.86 8.31 22.92
N MET A 8 -40.72 8.62 23.54
CA MET A 8 -39.42 8.11 23.10
C MET A 8 -39.25 6.59 23.26
N GLN A 9 -39.86 5.98 24.29
CA GLN A 9 -39.78 4.53 24.49
C GLN A 9 -40.65 3.72 23.51
N ASN A 10 -41.62 4.36 22.84
CA ASN A 10 -42.57 3.68 21.95
C ASN A 10 -42.31 3.92 20.45
N ILE A 11 -41.36 4.77 20.08
CA ILE A 11 -41.01 4.97 18.67
C ILE A 11 -40.11 3.82 18.23
N LYS A 12 -40.71 2.82 17.58
CA LYS A 12 -39.99 1.93 16.66
C LYS A 12 -39.75 2.69 15.35
N PHE A 13 -38.53 3.14 15.13
CA PHE A 13 -38.13 3.69 13.84
C PHE A 13 -38.15 2.58 12.79
N ILE A 14 -38.96 2.75 11.75
CA ILE A 14 -39.16 1.76 10.68
C ILE A 14 -38.09 1.97 9.59
N SER A 15 -37.62 3.21 9.43
CA SER A 15 -36.57 3.60 8.48
C SER A 15 -35.69 4.74 9.03
N SER A 16 -34.52 4.96 8.42
CA SER A 16 -33.65 6.11 8.74
C SER A 16 -34.33 7.46 8.45
N THR A 17 -35.24 7.50 7.48
CA THR A 17 -36.11 8.65 7.17
C THR A 17 -37.01 9.05 8.35
N ASP A 18 -37.49 8.07 9.13
CA ASP A 18 -38.33 8.32 10.30
C ASP A 18 -37.53 8.92 11.47
N VAL A 19 -36.23 8.60 11.55
CA VAL A 19 -35.33 9.21 12.54
C VAL A 19 -35.11 10.69 12.23
N PHE A 20 -34.88 11.03 10.95
CA PHE A 20 -34.62 12.41 10.54
C PHE A 20 -35.85 13.32 10.67
N SER A 21 -37.05 12.80 10.39
CA SER A 21 -38.30 13.56 10.55
C SER A 21 -38.56 13.88 12.03
N VAL A 22 -38.32 12.93 12.94
CA VAL A 22 -38.41 13.17 14.39
C VAL A 22 -37.37 14.19 14.86
N LEU A 23 -36.13 14.11 14.38
CA LEU A 23 -35.09 15.10 14.70
C LEU A 23 -35.45 16.51 14.19
N ASP A 24 -36.10 16.62 13.03
CA ASP A 24 -36.60 17.89 12.51
C ASP A 24 -37.70 18.48 13.39
N SER A 25 -38.69 17.67 13.78
CA SER A 25 -39.74 18.10 14.69
C SER A 25 -39.17 18.56 16.04
N LEU A 26 -38.23 17.79 16.62
CA LEU A 26 -37.57 18.17 17.88
C LEU A 26 -36.72 19.44 17.73
N SER A 27 -36.00 19.60 16.61
CA SER A 27 -35.22 20.81 16.34
C SER A 27 -36.10 22.06 16.21
N GLN A 28 -37.29 21.93 15.62
CA GLN A 28 -38.24 23.03 15.48
C GLN A 28 -38.90 23.39 16.81
N ILE A 29 -39.29 22.39 17.60
CA ILE A 29 -39.96 22.60 18.89
C ILE A 29 -39.02 23.28 19.89
N PHE A 30 -37.76 22.84 19.94
CA PHE A 30 -36.84 23.26 21.00
C PHE A 30 -35.77 24.26 20.55
N ASN A 31 -35.70 24.60 19.25
CA ASN A 31 -34.72 25.51 18.65
C ASN A 31 -33.26 25.22 19.10
N PHE A 32 -32.94 23.96 19.38
CA PHE A 32 -31.64 23.59 19.92
C PHE A 32 -30.63 23.37 18.79
N GLN A 33 -29.61 24.22 18.76
CA GLN A 33 -28.46 24.07 17.86
C GLN A 33 -27.80 22.67 17.98
N PHE A 34 -27.86 22.05 19.17
CA PHE A 34 -27.39 20.68 19.38
C PHE A 34 -28.12 19.65 18.52
N ILE A 35 -29.46 19.71 18.41
CA ILE A 35 -30.26 18.75 17.62
C ILE A 35 -29.97 18.92 16.12
N LYS A 36 -29.81 20.17 15.67
CA LYS A 36 -29.38 20.47 14.30
C LYS A 36 -28.01 19.86 13.99
N ASN A 37 -27.04 20.06 14.88
CA ASN A 37 -25.70 19.49 14.72
C ASN A 37 -25.73 17.95 14.75
N LEU A 38 -26.54 17.36 15.64
CA LEU A 38 -26.73 15.91 15.74
C LEU A 38 -27.34 15.34 14.45
N LYS A 39 -28.37 15.99 13.88
CA LYS A 39 -28.96 15.63 12.60
C LYS A 39 -27.90 15.63 11.49
N THR A 40 -27.13 16.71 11.37
CA THR A 40 -26.06 16.81 10.37
C THR A 40 -25.02 15.69 10.53
N ALA A 41 -24.62 15.38 11.77
CA ALA A 41 -23.69 14.29 12.05
C ALA A 41 -24.24 12.91 11.69
N ILE A 42 -25.52 12.64 11.99
CA ILE A 42 -26.17 11.37 11.64
C ILE A 42 -26.32 11.25 10.12
N GLN A 43 -26.67 12.34 9.43
CA GLN A 43 -26.74 12.35 7.96
C GLN A 43 -25.38 12.09 7.31
N SER A 44 -24.29 12.68 7.83
CA SER A 44 -22.94 12.40 7.31
C SER A 44 -22.54 10.94 7.52
N ILE A 45 -22.85 10.36 8.69
CA ILE A 45 -22.58 8.94 8.98
C ILE A 45 -23.38 8.04 8.04
N SER A 46 -24.68 8.30 7.85
CA SER A 46 -25.54 7.54 6.95
C SER A 46 -25.03 7.56 5.51
N ASN A 47 -24.58 8.73 5.02
CA ASN A 47 -24.05 8.87 3.66
C ASN A 47 -22.68 8.20 3.49
N GLN A 48 -21.85 8.14 4.53
CA GLN A 48 -20.60 7.38 4.49
C GLN A 48 -20.86 5.87 4.46
N SER A 49 -21.84 5.39 5.24
CA SER A 49 -22.24 3.98 5.23
C SER A 49 -22.71 3.53 3.85
N SER A 50 -23.58 4.32 3.19
CA SER A 50 -24.07 3.98 1.86
C SER A 50 -22.97 3.97 0.80
N LYS A 51 -22.02 4.92 0.85
CA LYS A 51 -20.84 4.91 -0.03
C LYS A 51 -19.92 3.72 0.20
N SER A 52 -19.80 3.27 1.45
CA SER A 52 -19.00 2.08 1.79
C SER A 52 -19.65 0.82 1.19
N GLU A 53 -20.96 0.69 1.32
CA GLU A 53 -21.72 -0.42 0.71
C GLU A 53 -21.59 -0.42 -0.83
N GLU A 54 -21.66 0.74 -1.47
CA GLU A 54 -21.46 0.88 -2.91
C GLU A 54 -20.08 0.38 -3.35
N ARG A 55 -19.00 0.84 -2.69
CA ARG A 55 -17.64 0.40 -2.99
C ARG A 55 -17.44 -1.10 -2.73
N ILE A 56 -17.98 -1.62 -1.64
CA ILE A 56 -17.93 -3.07 -1.35
C ILE A 56 -18.66 -3.86 -2.44
N ASN A 57 -19.80 -3.39 -2.92
CA ASN A 57 -20.51 -4.03 -4.02
C ASN A 57 -19.71 -3.97 -5.34
N ILE A 58 -18.99 -2.88 -5.59
CA ILE A 58 -18.04 -2.80 -6.71
C ILE A 58 -16.98 -3.89 -6.58
N LEU A 59 -16.34 -4.03 -5.41
CA LEU A 59 -15.32 -5.05 -5.16
C LEU A 59 -15.86 -6.48 -5.37
N LYS A 60 -17.05 -6.78 -4.83
CA LYS A 60 -17.70 -8.09 -5.00
C LYS A 60 -17.99 -8.45 -6.46
N ASN A 61 -18.23 -7.44 -7.30
CA ASN A 61 -18.49 -7.62 -8.72
C ASN A 61 -17.21 -7.76 -9.57
N ILE A 62 -16.03 -7.69 -8.97
CA ILE A 62 -14.76 -7.95 -9.66
C ILE A 62 -14.57 -9.47 -9.72
N ASN A 63 -14.47 -10.01 -10.94
CA ASN A 63 -14.14 -11.42 -11.13
C ASN A 63 -12.66 -11.66 -10.80
N VAL A 64 -12.39 -12.05 -9.55
CA VAL A 64 -11.03 -12.24 -9.02
C VAL A 64 -10.21 -13.29 -9.78
N GLU A 65 -10.85 -14.21 -10.51
CA GLU A 65 -10.19 -15.26 -11.29
C GLU A 65 -9.81 -14.81 -12.70
N GLN A 66 -10.42 -13.74 -13.22
CA GLN A 66 -10.27 -13.25 -14.59
C GLN A 66 -9.96 -11.75 -14.65
N VAL A 67 -9.14 -11.25 -13.72
CA VAL A 67 -8.78 -9.83 -13.68
C VAL A 67 -7.77 -9.55 -14.79
N HIS A 68 -8.23 -8.94 -15.88
CA HIS A 68 -7.33 -8.37 -16.87
C HIS A 68 -6.72 -7.07 -16.32
N TYR A 69 -5.44 -6.82 -16.64
CA TYR A 69 -4.68 -5.69 -16.08
C TYR A 69 -5.26 -4.32 -16.46
N THR A 70 -6.02 -4.24 -17.55
CA THR A 70 -6.38 -2.96 -18.17
C THR A 70 -7.60 -2.28 -17.54
N TYR A 71 -8.68 -3.00 -17.25
CA TYR A 71 -9.91 -2.39 -16.75
C TYR A 71 -10.29 -2.87 -15.34
N GLU A 72 -10.36 -4.19 -15.11
CA GLU A 72 -10.79 -4.76 -13.83
C GLU A 72 -9.79 -4.44 -12.72
N PHE A 73 -8.49 -4.51 -13.02
CA PHE A 73 -7.46 -4.13 -12.05
C PHE A 73 -7.48 -2.62 -11.74
N GLN A 74 -7.68 -1.77 -12.75
CA GLN A 74 -7.77 -0.33 -12.51
C GLN A 74 -8.99 0.00 -11.66
N LYS A 75 -10.15 -0.62 -11.94
CA LYS A 75 -11.37 -0.46 -11.14
C LYS A 75 -11.16 -0.95 -9.69
N LEU A 76 -10.47 -2.07 -9.50
CA LEU A 76 -10.06 -2.56 -8.19
C LEU A 76 -9.26 -1.50 -7.44
N TYR A 77 -8.20 -1.00 -8.08
CA TYR A 77 -7.30 -0.03 -7.49
C TYR A 77 -8.02 1.28 -7.14
N ASP A 78 -8.78 1.85 -8.07
CA ASP A 78 -9.50 3.11 -7.88
C ASP A 78 -10.49 3.03 -6.72
N THR A 79 -11.20 1.90 -6.60
CA THR A 79 -12.14 1.67 -5.49
C THR A 79 -11.43 1.67 -4.14
N ILE A 80 -10.26 1.03 -4.06
CA ILE A 80 -9.47 0.96 -2.82
C ILE A 80 -8.80 2.31 -2.51
N ASP A 81 -8.26 3.00 -3.52
CA ASP A 81 -7.64 4.31 -3.37
C ASP A 81 -8.68 5.37 -2.94
N GLU A 82 -9.87 5.36 -3.55
CA GLU A 82 -10.96 6.23 -3.14
C GLU A 82 -11.40 5.94 -1.69
N ALA A 83 -11.52 4.66 -1.30
CA ALA A 83 -11.80 4.30 0.08
C ALA A 83 -10.76 4.86 1.05
N ALA A 84 -9.47 4.81 0.71
CA ALA A 84 -8.43 5.44 1.52
C ALA A 84 -8.60 6.95 1.62
N LYS A 85 -8.83 7.65 0.50
CA LYS A 85 -8.99 9.12 0.46
C LYS A 85 -10.14 9.62 1.33
N PHE A 86 -11.20 8.82 1.48
CA PHE A 86 -12.34 9.13 2.32
C PHE A 86 -12.28 8.48 3.72
N GLU A 87 -11.13 7.91 4.10
CA GLU A 87 -10.93 7.20 5.38
C GLU A 87 -11.98 6.11 5.64
N ASP A 88 -12.47 5.47 4.57
CA ASP A 88 -13.43 4.38 4.62
C ASP A 88 -12.74 3.07 5.03
N LYS A 89 -12.54 2.95 6.34
CA LYS A 89 -11.94 1.77 6.97
C LYS A 89 -12.74 0.50 6.71
N THR A 90 -14.05 0.59 6.54
CA THR A 90 -14.92 -0.56 6.30
C THR A 90 -14.59 -1.21 4.95
N THR A 91 -14.53 -0.41 3.88
CA THR A 91 -14.17 -0.91 2.54
C THR A 91 -12.72 -1.40 2.50
N LEU A 92 -11.78 -0.67 3.10
CA LEU A 92 -10.37 -1.10 3.13
C LEU A 92 -10.19 -2.42 3.88
N LYS A 93 -10.86 -2.59 5.01
CA LYS A 93 -10.78 -3.82 5.80
C LYS A 93 -11.44 -4.98 5.08
N PHE A 94 -12.59 -4.74 4.42
CA PHE A 94 -13.20 -5.72 3.52
C PHE A 94 -12.23 -6.15 2.42
N ALA A 95 -11.51 -5.22 1.78
CA ALA A 95 -10.52 -5.54 0.75
C ALA A 95 -9.36 -6.39 1.29
N ILE A 96 -8.85 -6.08 2.48
CA ILE A 96 -7.79 -6.84 3.17
C ILE A 96 -8.29 -8.25 3.50
N ASP A 97 -9.41 -8.36 4.22
CA ASP A 97 -9.95 -9.62 4.75
C ASP A 97 -10.31 -10.62 3.62
N ASN A 98 -10.63 -10.10 2.42
CA ASN A 98 -10.98 -10.90 1.25
C ASN A 98 -9.82 -11.00 0.23
N ASN A 99 -8.58 -10.70 0.64
CA ASN A 99 -7.37 -10.84 -0.18
C ASN A 99 -7.37 -10.07 -1.51
N TYR A 100 -8.14 -8.99 -1.63
CA TYR A 100 -8.15 -8.16 -2.84
C TYR A 100 -6.77 -7.51 -3.11
N LEU A 101 -5.94 -7.32 -2.09
CA LEU A 101 -4.58 -6.80 -2.23
C LEU A 101 -3.64 -7.78 -2.94
N LYS A 102 -3.98 -9.07 -2.99
CA LYS A 102 -3.17 -10.13 -3.62
C LYS A 102 -3.52 -10.35 -5.08
N ILE A 103 -4.62 -9.76 -5.56
CA ILE A 103 -5.05 -9.83 -6.96
C ILE A 103 -4.01 -9.14 -7.84
N LYS A 104 -3.73 -9.79 -8.97
CA LYS A 104 -2.79 -9.34 -9.99
C LYS A 104 -3.49 -9.43 -11.35
N GLY A 105 -3.12 -8.54 -12.26
CA GLY A 105 -3.62 -8.63 -13.64
C GLY A 105 -3.07 -9.88 -14.33
N LEU A 106 -3.93 -10.70 -14.94
CA LEU A 106 -3.53 -11.94 -15.63
C LEU A 106 -2.52 -11.70 -16.75
N ASP A 107 -2.64 -10.56 -17.44
CA ASP A 107 -1.78 -10.18 -18.55
C ASP A 107 -0.64 -9.23 -18.14
N ASP A 108 -0.40 -9.04 -16.83
CA ASP A 108 0.65 -8.16 -16.36
C ASP A 108 2.02 -8.88 -16.35
N PRO A 109 2.96 -8.52 -17.23
CA PRO A 109 4.29 -9.12 -17.26
C PRO A 109 5.10 -8.84 -15.99
N LEU A 110 4.68 -7.88 -15.16
CA LEU A 110 5.36 -7.48 -13.94
C LEU A 110 4.74 -8.06 -12.67
N ASN A 111 3.60 -8.78 -12.78
CA ASN A 111 2.95 -9.45 -11.66
C ASN A 111 2.63 -8.49 -10.49
N ILE A 112 2.19 -7.27 -10.83
CA ILE A 112 1.89 -6.14 -9.94
C ILE A 112 0.53 -6.38 -9.26
N ASN A 113 0.53 -6.20 -7.95
CA ASN A 113 -0.68 -6.16 -7.13
C ASN A 113 -1.01 -4.71 -6.73
N VAL A 114 -2.11 -4.51 -5.99
CA VAL A 114 -2.59 -3.18 -5.55
C VAL A 114 -1.49 -2.38 -4.86
N CYS A 115 -0.75 -2.98 -3.93
CA CYS A 115 0.31 -2.30 -3.18
C CYS A 115 1.51 -1.93 -4.07
N THR A 116 1.91 -2.82 -4.97
CA THR A 116 3.02 -2.56 -5.90
C THR A 116 2.66 -1.45 -6.89
N TYR A 117 1.41 -1.42 -7.36
CA TYR A 117 0.91 -0.34 -8.22
C TYR A 117 0.84 0.99 -7.46
N ALA A 118 0.34 0.99 -6.22
CA ALA A 118 0.38 2.18 -5.37
C ALA A 118 1.80 2.74 -5.22
N ALA A 119 2.80 1.87 -5.04
CA ALA A 119 4.20 2.28 -4.95
C ALA A 119 4.74 2.84 -6.28
N SER A 120 4.33 2.29 -7.42
CA SER A 120 4.79 2.73 -8.74
C SER A 120 4.30 4.14 -9.09
N ILE A 121 3.12 4.51 -8.59
CA ILE A 121 2.56 5.85 -8.75
C ILE A 121 2.76 6.76 -7.52
N HIS A 122 3.65 6.38 -6.59
CA HIS A 122 3.97 7.15 -5.38
C HIS A 122 2.81 7.39 -4.40
N ASN A 123 1.78 6.53 -4.40
CA ASN A 123 0.65 6.60 -3.49
C ASN A 123 0.99 6.04 -2.09
N LEU A 124 1.85 6.75 -1.37
CA LEU A 124 2.24 6.40 0.00
C LEU A 124 1.07 6.51 0.99
N PHE A 125 0.09 7.37 0.69
CA PHE A 125 -1.09 7.57 1.53
C PHE A 125 -1.96 6.30 1.59
N LEU A 126 -2.27 5.70 0.44
CA LEU A 126 -2.97 4.42 0.39
C LEU A 126 -2.19 3.32 1.13
N LEU A 127 -0.88 3.21 0.86
CA LEU A 127 -0.04 2.19 1.49
C LEU A 127 -0.01 2.30 3.02
N LYS A 128 0.11 3.52 3.56
CA LYS A 128 0.01 3.77 5.00
C LYS A 128 -1.36 3.42 5.56
N SER A 129 -2.43 3.74 4.82
CA SER A 129 -3.80 3.42 5.23
C SER A 129 -4.01 1.91 5.33
N LEU A 130 -3.53 1.15 4.34
CA LEU A 130 -3.59 -0.32 4.34
C LEU A 130 -2.74 -0.93 5.47
N HIS A 131 -1.51 -0.46 5.64
CA HIS A 131 -0.61 -0.93 6.70
C HIS A 131 -1.20 -0.70 8.10
N ASN A 132 -1.73 0.50 8.35
CA ASN A 132 -2.37 0.84 9.63
C ASN A 132 -3.63 0.00 9.94
N LEU A 133 -4.24 -0.62 8.93
CA LEU A 133 -5.39 -1.50 9.07
C LEU A 133 -5.02 -2.98 9.16
N GLY A 134 -3.73 -3.31 9.11
CA GLY A 134 -3.22 -4.67 9.31
C GLY A 134 -3.04 -5.49 8.03
N ALA A 135 -2.88 -4.84 6.87
CA ALA A 135 -2.44 -5.54 5.66
C ALA A 135 -1.13 -6.32 5.91
N GLU A 136 -1.02 -7.51 5.33
CA GLU A 136 0.08 -8.43 5.62
C GLU A 136 1.37 -7.94 4.98
N ARG A 137 2.53 -8.23 5.60
CA ARG A 137 3.84 -7.88 5.03
C ARG A 137 4.01 -8.37 3.59
N ASP A 138 3.48 -9.55 3.28
CA ASP A 138 3.62 -10.16 1.96
C ASP A 138 2.88 -9.38 0.87
N ASP A 139 1.81 -8.64 1.23
CA ASP A 139 1.12 -7.70 0.33
C ASP A 139 2.06 -6.57 -0.13
N PHE A 140 3.03 -6.21 0.70
CA PHE A 140 4.03 -5.16 0.47
C PHE A 140 5.37 -5.68 -0.10
N SER A 141 5.52 -6.98 -0.33
CA SER A 141 6.81 -7.62 -0.65
C SER A 141 7.63 -6.98 -1.79
N SER A 142 6.96 -6.34 -2.75
CA SER A 142 7.59 -5.73 -3.94
C SER A 142 7.69 -4.20 -3.90
N ILE A 143 7.10 -3.52 -2.91
CA ILE A 143 7.04 -2.04 -2.88
C ILE A 143 8.42 -1.41 -2.75
N LEU A 144 9.35 -2.07 -2.04
CA LEU A 144 10.71 -1.55 -1.84
C LEU A 144 11.44 -1.41 -3.16
N THR A 145 11.36 -2.44 -4.02
CA THR A 145 11.94 -2.40 -5.36
C THR A 145 11.40 -1.23 -6.18
N GLU A 146 10.10 -1.00 -6.08
CA GLU A 146 9.43 0.06 -6.84
C GLU A 146 9.81 1.46 -6.34
N PHE A 147 9.85 1.67 -5.03
CA PHE A 147 10.34 2.92 -4.46
C PHE A 147 11.81 3.20 -4.78
N CYS A 148 12.66 2.17 -4.78
CA CYS A 148 14.04 2.28 -5.25
C CYS A 148 14.10 2.63 -6.74
N ARG A 149 13.25 2.01 -7.58
CA ARG A 149 13.16 2.30 -9.02
C ARG A 149 12.64 3.69 -9.33
N ASN A 150 11.89 4.31 -8.44
CA ASN A 150 11.33 5.64 -8.65
C ASN A 150 12.07 6.76 -7.91
N GLY A 151 13.05 6.44 -7.06
CA GLY A 151 13.80 7.45 -6.31
C GLY A 151 13.01 8.00 -5.12
N ASN A 152 12.09 7.22 -4.55
CA ASN A 152 11.24 7.64 -3.45
C ASN A 152 11.85 7.23 -2.10
N LEU A 153 12.76 8.03 -1.56
CA LEU A 153 13.42 7.75 -0.27
C LEU A 153 12.42 7.58 0.89
N GLN A 154 11.33 8.37 0.92
CA GLN A 154 10.31 8.25 1.96
C GLN A 154 9.56 6.92 1.86
N GLY A 155 9.24 6.49 0.63
CA GLY A 155 8.66 5.18 0.39
C GLY A 155 9.61 4.03 0.76
N VAL A 156 10.90 4.17 0.46
CA VAL A 156 11.94 3.20 0.87
C VAL A 156 11.97 3.05 2.39
N LYS A 157 12.00 4.16 3.14
CA LYS A 157 11.96 4.13 4.61
C LYS A 157 10.70 3.48 5.14
N PHE A 158 9.53 3.86 4.61
CA PHE A 158 8.26 3.23 4.98
C PHE A 158 8.28 1.72 4.76
N ALA A 159 8.78 1.24 3.62
CA ALA A 159 8.85 -0.18 3.33
C ALA A 159 9.76 -0.95 4.30
N VAL A 160 10.91 -0.38 4.65
CA VAL A 160 11.91 -1.02 5.52
C VAL A 160 11.55 -0.91 7.00
N GLU A 161 11.22 0.29 7.45
CA GLU A 161 11.05 0.62 8.88
C GLU A 161 9.65 0.27 9.36
N ASP A 162 8.61 0.60 8.59
CA ASP A 162 7.22 0.40 9.01
C ASP A 162 6.69 -0.98 8.58
N CYS A 163 6.89 -1.37 7.31
CA CYS A 163 6.39 -2.66 6.80
C CYS A 163 7.33 -3.84 7.09
N GLY A 164 8.60 -3.61 7.44
CA GLY A 164 9.56 -4.67 7.73
C GLY A 164 9.82 -5.61 6.54
N VAL A 165 9.78 -5.10 5.31
CA VAL A 165 9.99 -5.92 4.11
C VAL A 165 11.44 -6.39 4.01
N ASN A 166 11.66 -7.55 3.39
CA ASN A 166 13.00 -8.07 3.17
C ASN A 166 13.79 -7.16 2.20
N ILE A 167 14.84 -6.50 2.72
CA ILE A 167 15.71 -5.59 1.97
C ILE A 167 16.47 -6.26 0.82
N ASN A 168 16.61 -7.58 0.89
CA ASN A 168 17.26 -8.41 -0.13
C ASN A 168 16.25 -9.25 -0.93
N GLN A 169 14.97 -8.88 -0.94
CA GLN A 169 13.96 -9.57 -1.74
C GLN A 169 14.23 -9.35 -3.22
N MET A 170 14.57 -10.43 -3.93
CA MET A 170 14.69 -10.39 -5.37
C MET A 170 13.33 -10.25 -6.04
N ASN A 171 13.28 -9.45 -7.09
CA ASN A 171 12.11 -9.38 -7.96
C ASN A 171 12.11 -10.51 -9.02
N VAL A 172 11.13 -10.49 -9.92
CA VAL A 172 10.96 -11.46 -11.01
C VAL A 172 12.15 -11.51 -12.00
N ARG A 173 13.04 -10.53 -11.98
CA ARG A 173 14.28 -10.49 -12.80
C ARG A 173 15.53 -10.88 -12.01
N ALA A 174 15.35 -11.49 -10.83
CA ALA A 174 16.42 -11.81 -9.88
C ALA A 174 17.24 -10.58 -9.43
N GLN A 175 16.65 -9.38 -9.51
CA GLN A 175 17.32 -8.13 -9.11
C GLN A 175 16.92 -7.71 -7.70
N LEU A 176 17.90 -7.21 -6.96
CA LEU A 176 17.74 -6.68 -5.61
C LEU A 176 17.24 -5.22 -5.63
N PRO A 177 16.58 -4.71 -4.58
CA PRO A 177 16.13 -3.32 -4.54
C PRO A 177 17.29 -2.32 -4.67
N LEU A 178 18.43 -2.60 -4.03
CA LEU A 178 19.64 -1.77 -4.11
C LEU A 178 20.15 -1.59 -5.55
N TYR A 179 19.99 -2.60 -6.42
CA TYR A 179 20.36 -2.49 -7.83
C TYR A 179 19.56 -1.38 -8.53
N TYR A 180 18.26 -1.26 -8.26
CA TYR A 180 17.43 -0.22 -8.88
C TYR A 180 17.79 1.19 -8.37
N ALA A 181 18.08 1.34 -7.08
CA ALA A 181 18.56 2.61 -6.52
C ALA A 181 19.89 3.03 -7.17
N ALA A 182 20.80 2.07 -7.35
CA ALA A 182 22.10 2.30 -7.99
C ALA A 182 21.95 2.65 -9.48
N ARG A 183 21.08 1.95 -10.22
CA ARG A 183 20.77 2.22 -11.63
C ARG A 183 20.14 3.59 -11.86
N ARG A 184 19.36 4.07 -10.90
CA ARG A 184 18.83 5.44 -10.87
C ARG A 184 19.85 6.51 -10.53
N LEU A 185 21.02 6.10 -10.03
CA LEU A 185 22.05 7.00 -9.55
C LEU A 185 21.57 7.85 -8.35
N ASP A 186 20.72 7.25 -7.50
CA ASP A 186 20.20 7.89 -6.30
C ASP A 186 21.10 7.59 -5.10
N TYR A 187 22.06 8.49 -4.85
CA TYR A 187 23.00 8.36 -3.74
C TYR A 187 22.31 8.24 -2.38
N ASN A 188 21.23 8.98 -2.14
CA ASN A 188 20.59 9.02 -0.83
C ASN A 188 19.93 7.69 -0.48
N ILE A 189 19.25 7.06 -1.45
CA ILE A 189 18.67 5.74 -1.27
C ILE A 189 19.77 4.68 -1.14
N CYS A 190 20.81 4.74 -1.97
CA CYS A 190 21.93 3.80 -1.86
C CYS A 190 22.61 3.91 -0.50
N SER A 191 22.86 5.14 -0.02
CA SER A 191 23.44 5.43 1.29
C SER A 191 22.59 4.84 2.41
N TYR A 192 21.28 5.10 2.38
CA TYR A 192 20.36 4.56 3.36
C TYR A 192 20.36 3.02 3.37
N LEU A 193 20.17 2.37 2.21
CA LEU A 193 20.14 0.90 2.14
C LEU A 193 21.46 0.25 2.52
N CYS A 194 22.60 0.81 2.11
CA CYS A 194 23.92 0.33 2.50
C CYS A 194 24.22 0.52 4.00
N SER A 195 23.49 1.39 4.69
CA SER A 195 23.61 1.53 6.15
C SER A 195 22.89 0.41 6.93
N LEU A 196 22.03 -0.35 6.26
CA LEU A 196 21.30 -1.46 6.85
C LEU A 196 22.18 -2.71 6.96
N LYS A 197 22.05 -3.43 8.08
CA LYS A 197 22.80 -4.68 8.30
C LYS A 197 22.41 -5.72 7.26
N ASN A 198 23.39 -6.52 6.83
CA ASN A 198 23.21 -7.66 5.91
C ASN A 198 22.68 -7.30 4.51
N ILE A 199 22.77 -6.04 4.08
CA ILE A 199 22.42 -5.64 2.73
C ILE A 199 23.35 -6.30 1.69
N LEU A 200 22.77 -6.90 0.66
CA LEU A 200 23.54 -7.48 -0.44
C LEU A 200 23.86 -6.43 -1.49
N LYS A 201 25.16 -6.26 -1.77
CA LYS A 201 25.69 -5.27 -2.74
C LYS A 201 26.02 -5.90 -4.10
N VAL A 202 25.28 -6.94 -4.47
CA VAL A 202 25.45 -7.69 -5.73
C VAL A 202 24.24 -7.55 -6.64
N CYS A 203 24.35 -7.94 -7.90
CA CYS A 203 23.25 -8.06 -8.83
C CYS A 203 23.46 -9.27 -9.74
N PHE A 204 22.37 -9.85 -10.23
CA PHE A 204 22.43 -10.91 -11.23
C PHE A 204 22.70 -10.30 -12.61
N ASP A 205 23.73 -10.74 -13.31
CA ASP A 205 23.97 -10.37 -14.71
C ASP A 205 23.34 -11.44 -15.61
N PRO A 206 22.26 -11.10 -16.34
CA PRO A 206 21.57 -12.07 -17.19
C PRO A 206 22.41 -12.53 -18.39
N ASN A 207 23.46 -11.81 -18.77
CA ASN A 207 24.30 -12.18 -19.91
C ASN A 207 25.31 -13.27 -19.56
N THR A 208 25.92 -13.16 -18.37
CA THR A 208 26.90 -14.13 -17.87
C THR A 208 26.25 -15.24 -17.04
N GLN A 209 25.00 -15.03 -16.59
CA GLN A 209 24.31 -15.87 -15.59
C GLN A 209 25.05 -15.95 -14.26
N GLU A 210 25.83 -14.91 -13.93
CA GLU A 210 26.63 -14.81 -12.71
C GLU A 210 26.22 -13.60 -11.87
N PHE A 211 26.63 -13.60 -10.60
CA PHE A 211 26.47 -12.43 -9.74
C PHE A 211 27.70 -11.52 -9.86
N ALA A 212 27.45 -10.24 -10.12
CA ALA A 212 28.45 -9.18 -10.13
C ALA A 212 28.21 -8.20 -8.98
N THR A 213 29.19 -7.36 -8.67
CA THR A 213 28.96 -6.26 -7.73
C THR A 213 28.03 -5.22 -8.36
N ILE A 214 27.19 -4.57 -7.56
CA ILE A 214 26.33 -3.48 -8.04
C ILE A 214 27.19 -2.34 -8.61
N TYR A 215 28.36 -2.09 -8.02
CA TYR A 215 29.33 -1.11 -8.51
C TYR A 215 29.80 -1.38 -9.94
N ASP A 216 29.92 -2.64 -10.34
CA ASP A 216 30.31 -3.00 -11.70
C ASP A 216 29.20 -2.75 -12.72
N SER A 217 27.94 -2.86 -12.29
CA SER A 217 26.75 -2.68 -13.13
C SER A 217 26.36 -1.23 -13.43
N ILE A 218 26.91 -0.24 -12.70
CA ILE A 218 26.60 1.19 -12.91
C ILE A 218 27.49 1.84 -13.99
N PRO A 219 27.00 2.87 -14.70
CA PRO A 219 27.77 3.55 -15.74
C PRO A 219 29.08 4.14 -15.22
N LYS A 220 30.15 4.07 -16.02
CA LYS A 220 31.50 4.55 -15.65
C LYS A 220 31.52 6.00 -15.14
N TRP A 221 30.74 6.88 -15.74
CA TRP A 221 30.67 8.30 -15.36
C TRP A 221 30.04 8.54 -13.98
N TYR A 222 29.34 7.56 -13.42
CA TYR A 222 28.76 7.61 -12.08
C TYR A 222 29.67 6.98 -11.00
N LYS A 223 30.74 6.32 -11.41
CA LYS A 223 31.72 5.71 -10.51
C LYS A 223 32.60 6.78 -9.87
N SER A 224 32.13 7.36 -8.78
CA SER A 224 32.92 8.23 -7.90
C SER A 224 33.54 7.45 -6.75
N LEU A 225 34.53 8.04 -6.07
CA LEU A 225 35.14 7.44 -4.88
C LEU A 225 34.09 7.17 -3.77
N ASN A 226 33.16 8.10 -3.58
CA ASN A 226 32.08 7.93 -2.59
C ASN A 226 31.18 6.73 -2.92
N ILE A 227 30.85 6.54 -4.20
CA ILE A 227 30.05 5.40 -4.66
C ILE A 227 30.84 4.10 -4.54
N GLN A 228 32.15 4.12 -4.80
CA GLN A 228 33.01 2.96 -4.64
C GLN A 228 33.08 2.50 -3.18
N GLU A 229 33.32 3.43 -2.25
CA GLU A 229 33.35 3.12 -0.82
C GLU A 229 31.97 2.63 -0.34
N LEU A 230 30.88 3.20 -0.87
CA LEU A 230 29.53 2.79 -0.52
C LEU A 230 29.20 1.35 -0.89
N PHE A 231 29.64 0.90 -2.07
CA PHE A 231 29.39 -0.46 -2.56
C PHE A 231 30.50 -1.47 -2.23
N LYS A 232 31.55 -1.03 -1.53
CA LYS A 232 32.61 -1.90 -1.05
C LYS A 232 32.01 -2.98 -0.14
N MET A 233 32.30 -4.23 -0.48
CA MET A 233 31.86 -5.38 0.30
C MET A 233 32.92 -5.76 1.33
N THR A 234 32.48 -6.05 2.55
CA THR A 234 33.31 -6.72 3.55
C THR A 234 33.52 -8.19 3.16
N ASP A 235 34.50 -8.85 3.75
CA ASP A 235 34.73 -10.27 3.47
C ASP A 235 33.57 -11.16 3.94
N GLU A 236 32.89 -10.77 5.02
CA GLU A 236 31.64 -11.40 5.48
C GLU A 236 30.51 -11.24 4.45
N GLU A 237 30.31 -10.05 3.89
CA GLU A 237 29.30 -9.81 2.86
C GLU A 237 29.59 -10.62 1.59
N LYS A 238 30.86 -10.78 1.21
CA LYS A 238 31.28 -11.63 0.09
C LYS A 238 30.98 -13.10 0.36
N GLU A 239 31.24 -13.58 1.57
CA GLU A 239 30.95 -14.95 1.97
C GLU A 239 29.44 -15.22 1.98
N ILE A 240 28.63 -14.32 2.52
CA ILE A 240 27.16 -14.41 2.50
C ILE A 240 26.64 -14.46 1.06
N ALA A 241 27.10 -13.54 0.21
CA ALA A 241 26.74 -13.53 -1.21
C ALA A 241 27.11 -14.87 -1.86
N SER A 242 28.35 -15.34 -1.71
CA SER A 242 28.80 -16.62 -2.26
C SER A 242 27.93 -17.79 -1.82
N ARG A 243 27.61 -17.91 -0.52
CA ARG A 243 26.73 -18.97 0.02
C ARG A 243 25.31 -18.93 -0.56
N LEU A 244 24.72 -17.74 -0.66
CA LEU A 244 23.36 -17.56 -1.19
C LEU A 244 23.25 -17.93 -2.67
N PHE A 245 24.34 -17.79 -3.44
CA PHE A 245 24.35 -18.04 -4.88
C PHE A 245 24.92 -19.41 -5.28
N HIS A 246 25.76 -20.04 -4.46
CA HIS A 246 26.15 -21.45 -4.65
C HIS A 246 25.04 -22.44 -4.28
N LEU A 247 24.07 -22.06 -3.43
CA LEU A 247 22.94 -22.91 -3.04
C LEU A 247 21.75 -22.89 -4.03
N LYS A 248 21.89 -22.25 -5.20
CA LYS A 248 20.86 -22.20 -6.26
C LYS A 248 21.36 -22.78 -7.59
N LEU A 249 21.92 -23.99 -7.55
CA LEU A 249 22.05 -24.89 -8.70
C LEU A 249 21.28 -26.18 -8.43
#